data_AF-A0A7V7DS11-F1
#
_entry.id   AF-A0A7V7DS11-F1
#
_cell.length_a   1.000
_cell.length_b   1.000
_cell.length_c   1.000
_cell.angle_alpha   90.00
_cell.angle_beta   90.00
_cell.angle_gamma   90.00
#
_symmetry.space_group_name_H-M   'P 1'
#
loop_
_entity.id
_entity.type
_entity.pdbx_description
1 polymer ?
#
loop_
_entity_poly.entity_id
_entity_poly.type
_entity_poly.pdbx_seq_one_letter_code
_entity_poly.pdbx_strand_id
1 'polypeptide(L)'
;MKLTGLRKTNHFAIAGFLAPFLAAGFLCLLLLIAEDTFLSSPVFPFYFVGVPLILLAGVVFSIKSIPLIEEMGEKDYAYAGLVLNLFFLFVYVLSLFYFSSNPYIAG
;
A
#
# COMPACT_ATOMS: atom_id res chain seq x y z
N MET A 1 7.72 34.06 16.41
CA MET A 1 7.90 32.92 15.49
C MET A 1 9.25 32.28 15.78
N LYS A 2 9.27 31.13 16.46
CA LYS A 2 10.52 30.41 16.76
C LYS A 2 10.87 29.58 15.52
N LEU A 3 11.76 30.09 14.69
CA LEU A 3 12.48 29.31 13.67
C LEU A 3 13.27 28.23 14.41
N THR A 4 12.63 27.08 14.60
CA THR A 4 13.18 25.94 15.34
C THR A 4 13.83 25.02 14.32
N GLY A 5 15.10 24.72 14.54
CA GLY A 5 15.97 23.98 13.63
C GLY A 5 15.37 22.66 13.18
N LEU A 6 15.71 22.28 11.94
CA LEU A 6 15.41 21.00 11.26
C LEU A 6 14.57 20.04 12.12
N ARG A 7 13.25 20.23 12.07
CA ARG A 7 12.31 19.29 12.69
C ARG A 7 12.58 17.92 12.09
N LYS A 8 12.91 16.94 12.93
CA LYS A 8 13.23 15.58 12.49
C LYS A 8 12.01 15.00 11.78
N THR A 9 12.18 14.56 10.54
CA THR A 9 11.10 14.04 9.71
C THR A 9 10.55 12.72 10.29
N ASN A 10 9.23 12.60 10.32
CA ASN A 10 8.54 11.35 10.66
C ASN A 10 8.62 10.37 9.47
N HIS A 11 9.75 9.68 9.35
CA HIS A 11 10.01 8.73 8.25
C HIS A 11 8.97 7.61 8.18
N PHE A 12 8.38 7.24 9.32
CA PHE A 12 7.29 6.25 9.36
C PHE A 12 6.01 6.77 8.69
N ALA A 13 5.66 8.04 8.88
CA ALA A 13 4.50 8.64 8.22
C ALA A 13 4.69 8.66 6.69
N ILE A 14 5.87 9.06 6.22
CA ILE A 14 6.21 9.07 4.79
C ILE A 14 6.22 7.66 4.21
N ALA A 15 6.87 6.70 4.89
CA ALA A 15 6.92 5.31 4.43
C ALA A 15 5.51 4.69 4.36
N GLY A 16 4.68 4.93 5.38
CA GLY A 16 3.27 4.51 5.38
C GLY A 16 2.47 5.13 4.24
N PHE A 17 2.66 6.43 3.99
CA PHE A 17 2.01 7.13 2.89
C PHE A 17 2.45 6.65 1.50
N LEU A 18 3.72 6.30 1.31
CA LEU A 18 4.26 5.85 0.02
C LEU A 18 3.92 4.39 -0.31
N ALA A 19 3.67 3.55 0.69
CA ALA A 19 3.33 2.14 0.52
C ALA A 19 2.21 1.83 -0.50
N PRO A 20 1.05 2.51 -0.51
CA PRO A 20 0.00 2.24 -1.51
C PRO A 20 0.43 2.52 -2.94
N PHE A 21 1.28 3.53 -3.16
CA PHE A 21 1.85 3.81 -4.49
C PHE A 21 2.88 2.76 -4.90
N LEU A 22 3.69 2.29 -3.94
CA LEU A 22 4.61 1.18 -4.16
C LEU A 22 3.85 -0.11 -4.51
N ALA A 23 2.74 -0.39 -3.82
CA ALA A 23 1.89 -1.53 -4.12
C ALA A 23 1.26 -1.43 -5.52
N ALA A 24 0.79 -0.24 -5.92
CA ALA A 24 0.27 0.01 -7.25
C ALA A 24 1.35 -0.15 -8.33
N GLY A 25 2.54 0.43 -8.14
CA GLY A 25 3.67 0.28 -9.04
C GLY A 25 4.11 -1.19 -9.18
N PHE A 26 4.15 -1.92 -8.06
CA PHE A 26 4.44 -3.35 -8.04
C PHE A 26 3.40 -4.15 -8.83
N LEU A 27 2.10 -3.90 -8.63
CA LEU A 27 1.04 -4.51 -9.41
C LEU A 27 1.18 -4.21 -10.91
N CYS A 28 1.45 -2.96 -11.28
CA CYS A 28 1.68 -2.57 -12.69
C CYS A 28 2.84 -3.36 -13.31
N LEU A 29 3.95 -3.55 -12.58
CA LEU A 29 5.07 -4.36 -13.08
C LEU A 29 4.66 -5.81 -13.32
N LEU A 30 3.88 -6.41 -12.41
CA LEU A 30 3.40 -7.78 -12.59
C LEU A 30 2.46 -7.90 -13.79
N LEU A 31 1.56 -6.92 -13.99
CA LEU A 31 0.66 -6.88 -15.15
C LEU A 31 1.44 -6.75 -16.46
N LEU A 32 2.49 -5.91 -16.51
CA LEU A 32 3.33 -5.77 -17.69
C LEU A 32 4.11 -7.04 -18.03
N ILE A 33 4.46 -7.87 -17.04
CA ILE A 33 5.18 -9.14 -17.26
C ILE A 33 4.22 -10.23 -17.76
N ALA A 34 2.99 -10.27 -17.24
CA ALA A 34 2.05 -11.34 -17.53
C ALA A 34 1.13 -11.07 -18.73
N GLU A 35 1.04 -9.81 -19.14
CA GLU A 35 0.17 -9.34 -20.23
C GLU A 35 -1.27 -9.85 -20.03
N ASP A 36 -1.86 -10.48 -21.05
CA ASP A 36 -3.24 -10.95 -21.04
C ASP A 36 -3.47 -12.20 -20.18
N THR A 37 -2.40 -12.87 -19.74
CA THR A 37 -2.48 -14.15 -19.01
C THR A 37 -2.24 -14.01 -17.50
N PHE A 38 -2.48 -12.81 -16.94
CA PHE A 38 -2.14 -12.48 -15.55
C PHE A 38 -2.59 -13.50 -14.49
N LEU A 39 -3.81 -14.02 -14.60
CA LEU A 39 -4.37 -14.94 -13.59
C LEU A 39 -3.78 -16.35 -13.66
N SER A 40 -3.36 -16.81 -14.84
CA SER A 40 -2.73 -18.12 -15.05
C SER A 40 -1.20 -18.05 -15.07
N SER A 41 -0.64 -16.84 -15.03
CA SER A 41 0.81 -16.60 -15.08
C SER A 41 1.53 -17.01 -13.79
N PRO A 42 2.78 -17.48 -13.88
CA PRO A 42 3.62 -17.76 -12.71
C PRO A 42 3.89 -16.53 -11.84
N VAL A 43 3.56 -15.32 -12.29
CA VAL A 43 3.70 -14.10 -11.48
C VAL A 43 2.53 -13.85 -10.52
N PHE A 44 1.40 -14.55 -10.69
CA PHE A 44 0.20 -14.37 -9.86
C PHE A 44 0.44 -14.56 -8.35
N PRO A 45 1.23 -15.56 -7.88
CA PRO A 45 1.54 -15.69 -6.45
C PRO A 45 2.23 -14.45 -5.87
N PHE A 46 3.03 -13.73 -6.67
CA PHE A 46 3.68 -12.49 -6.24
C PHE A 46 2.66 -11.36 -6.09
N TYR A 47 1.62 -11.31 -6.90
CA TYR A 47 0.48 -10.41 -6.67
C TYR A 47 -0.28 -10.81 -5.40
N PHE A 48 -0.58 -12.11 -5.26
CA PHE A 48 -1.37 -12.65 -4.16
C PHE A 48 -0.71 -12.39 -2.79
N VAL A 49 0.62 -12.44 -2.71
CA VAL A 49 1.35 -12.23 -1.46
C VAL A 49 1.96 -10.84 -1.36
N GLY A 50 2.55 -10.33 -2.44
CA GLY A 50 3.34 -9.09 -2.43
C GLY A 50 2.50 -7.84 -2.22
N VAL A 51 1.38 -7.69 -2.92
CA VAL A 51 0.49 -6.51 -2.77
C VAL A 51 -0.03 -6.39 -1.32
N PRO A 52 -0.64 -7.41 -0.71
CA PRO A 52 -1.11 -7.27 0.67
C PRO A 52 0.04 -7.09 1.66
N LEU A 53 1.21 -7.69 1.45
CA LEU A 53 2.37 -7.45 2.32
C LEU A 53 2.84 -5.99 2.30
N ILE A 54 2.93 -5.38 1.12
CA ILE A 54 3.33 -3.96 1.00
C ILE A 54 2.31 -3.07 1.71
N LEU A 55 1.01 -3.31 1.50
CA LEU A 55 -0.05 -2.51 2.11
C LEU A 55 -0.11 -2.71 3.64
N LEU A 56 0.06 -3.93 4.14
CA LEU A 56 0.13 -4.21 5.58
C LEU A 56 1.35 -3.56 6.24
N ALA A 57 2.50 -3.58 5.58
CA ALA A 57 3.67 -2.83 6.03
C ALA A 57 3.39 -1.32 6.09
N GLY A 58 2.67 -0.79 5.09
CA GLY A 58 2.18 0.59 5.07
C GLY A 58 1.29 0.92 6.27
N VAL A 59 0.30 0.07 6.58
CA VAL A 59 -0.56 0.21 7.77
C VAL A 59 0.29 0.23 9.05
N VAL A 60 1.23 -0.69 9.21
CA VAL A 60 2.10 -0.77 10.38
C VAL A 60 2.93 0.52 10.53
N PHE A 61 3.51 1.04 9.45
CA PHE A 61 4.27 2.29 9.48
C PHE A 61 3.38 3.49 9.80
N SER A 62 2.20 3.58 9.21
CA SER A 62 1.24 4.64 9.53
C SER A 62 0.83 4.61 11.00
N ILE A 63 0.50 3.45 11.58
CA ILE A 63 0.15 3.33 13.01
C ILE A 63 1.33 3.74 13.89
N LYS A 64 2.54 3.26 13.59
CA LYS A 64 3.77 3.62 14.32
C LYS A 64 4.07 5.11 14.24
N SER A 65 3.63 5.79 13.19
CA SER A 65 3.84 7.22 13.00
C SER A 65 2.92 8.10 13.84
N ILE A 66 1.74 7.61 14.25
CA ILE A 66 0.74 8.38 15.01
C ILE A 66 1.26 8.95 16.33
N PRO A 67 1.89 8.17 17.24
CA PRO A 67 2.41 8.71 18.50
C PRO A 67 3.53 9.74 18.28
N LEU A 68 4.16 9.72 17.11
CA LEU A 68 5.27 10.60 16.75
C LEU A 68 4.81 11.94 16.14
N ILE A 69 3.49 12.12 15.91
CA ILE A 69 2.94 13.34 15.30
C ILE A 69 3.18 14.58 16.17
N GLU A 70 3.06 14.46 17.50
CA GLU A 70 3.24 15.59 18.41
C GLU A 70 4.67 16.16 18.33
N GLU A 71 5.67 15.28 18.27
CA GLU A 71 7.09 15.66 18.22
C GLU A 71 7.54 16.01 16.80
N MET A 72 7.26 15.16 15.82
CA MET A 72 7.84 15.22 14.47
C MET A 72 6.88 15.76 13.40
N GLY A 73 5.58 15.83 13.68
CA GLY A 73 4.59 16.37 12.75
C GLY A 73 4.12 15.34 11.73
N GLU A 74 3.85 15.82 10.51
CA GLU A 74 3.41 14.96 9.38
C GLU A 74 2.09 14.23 9.63
N LYS A 75 1.16 14.93 10.30
CA LYS A 75 -0.19 14.45 10.58
C LYS A 75 -0.90 13.96 9.33
N ASP A 76 -0.81 14.75 8.26
CA ASP A 76 -1.52 14.46 7.01
C ASP A 76 -0.98 13.18 6.37
N TYR A 77 0.34 12.97 6.35
CA TYR A 77 0.93 11.72 5.85
C TYR A 77 0.58 10.50 6.71
N ALA A 78 0.57 10.65 8.04
CA ALA A 78 0.22 9.57 8.95
C ALA A 78 -1.22 9.07 8.72
N TYR A 79 -2.19 10.00 8.73
CA TYR A 79 -3.60 9.65 8.56
C TYR A 79 -3.95 9.32 7.10
N ALA A 80 -3.46 10.08 6.12
CA ALA A 80 -3.69 9.75 4.71
C ALA A 80 -3.06 8.41 4.35
N GLY A 81 -1.84 8.14 4.82
CA GLY A 81 -1.21 6.83 4.63
C GLY A 81 -2.04 5.70 5.23
N LEU A 82 -2.54 5.86 6.46
CA LEU A 82 -3.38 4.84 7.09
C LEU A 82 -4.65 4.58 6.27
N VAL A 83 -5.36 5.64 5.90
CA VAL A 83 -6.61 5.56 5.14
C VAL A 83 -6.37 4.93 3.76
N LEU A 84 -5.35 5.37 3.03
CA LEU A 84 -5.04 4.85 1.70
C LEU A 84 -4.66 3.37 1.73
N ASN A 85 -3.82 2.93 2.68
CA ASN A 85 -3.46 1.51 2.79
C ASN A 85 -4.68 0.64 3.12
N LEU A 86 -5.54 1.08 4.06
CA LEU A 86 -6.77 0.36 4.40
C LEU A 86 -7.75 0.32 3.22
N PHE A 87 -7.89 1.43 2.52
CA PHE A 87 -8.73 1.52 1.32
C PHE A 87 -8.24 0.57 0.22
N PHE A 88 -6.93 0.55 -0.08
CA PHE A 88 -6.38 -0.37 -1.08
C PHE A 88 -6.38 -1.82 -0.63
N LEU A 89 -6.24 -2.12 0.67
CA LEU A 89 -6.46 -3.48 1.19
C LEU A 89 -7.91 -3.93 0.96
N PHE A 90 -8.87 -3.04 1.20
CA PHE A 90 -10.27 -3.32 0.94
C PHE A 90 -10.52 -3.57 -0.56
N VAL A 91 -10.00 -2.71 -1.43
CA VAL A 91 -10.08 -2.90 -2.90
C VAL A 91 -9.42 -4.21 -3.33
N TYR A 92 -8.26 -4.55 -2.77
CA TYR A 92 -7.56 -5.80 -3.03
C TYR A 92 -8.42 -7.01 -2.65
N VAL A 93 -9.00 -7.02 -1.45
CA VAL A 93 -9.92 -8.09 -1.01
C VAL A 93 -11.13 -8.19 -1.94
N LEU A 94 -11.73 -7.06 -2.34
CA LEU A 94 -12.82 -7.04 -3.32
C LEU A 94 -12.39 -7.63 -4.68
N SER A 95 -11.17 -7.35 -5.15
CA SER A 95 -10.67 -7.94 -6.38
C SER A 95 -10.50 -9.46 -6.27
N LEU A 96 -10.04 -9.98 -5.13
CA LEU A 96 -9.97 -11.43 -4.91
C LEU A 96 -11.36 -12.07 -4.93
N PHE A 97 -12.35 -11.43 -4.30
CA PHE A 97 -13.74 -11.89 -4.38
C PHE A 97 -14.26 -11.86 -5.82
N TYR A 98 -13.98 -10.78 -6.56
CA TYR A 98 -14.40 -10.65 -7.95
C TYR A 98 -13.84 -11.78 -8.82
N PHE A 99 -12.53 -12.07 -8.73
CA PHE A 99 -11.91 -13.14 -9.51
C PHE A 99 -12.37 -14.53 -9.08
N SER A 100 -12.60 -14.75 -7.78
CA SER A 100 -13.11 -16.02 -7.25
C SER A 100 -14.57 -16.27 -7.67
N SER A 101 -15.39 -15.21 -7.74
CA SER A 101 -16.82 -15.29 -8.08
C SER A 101 -17.07 -15.39 -9.59
N ASN A 102 -16.12 -14.97 -10.43
CA ASN A 102 -16.26 -14.94 -11.88
C ASN A 102 -15.11 -15.69 -12.58
N PRO A 103 -15.09 -17.04 -12.51
CA PRO A 103 -13.99 -17.85 -13.03
C PRO A 103 -13.85 -17.82 -14.56
N TYR A 104 -14.87 -17.35 -15.30
CA TYR A 104 -14.84 -17.25 -16.77
C TYR A 104 -13.95 -16.12 -17.31
N ILE A 105 -13.47 -15.23 -16.44
CA ILE A 105 -12.49 -14.18 -16.77
C ILE A 105 -11.06 -14.65 -16.42
N ALA A 106 -10.93 -15.81 -15.75
CA ALA A 106 -9.68 -16.34 -15.23
C ALA A 106 -9.00 -17.39 -16.12
N GLY A 107 -9.59 -17.72 -17.27
CA GLY A 107 -9.10 -18.71 -18.23
C GLY A 107 -8.91 -18.14 -19.62
#